data_AF-A0A0H2UFP8-F1
#
_entry.id   AF-A0A0H2UFP8-F1
#
_cell.length_a   1.000
_cell.length_b   1.000
_cell.length_c   1.000
_cell.angle_alpha   90.00
_cell.angle_beta   90.00
_cell.angle_gamma   90.00
#
_symmetry.space_group_name_H-M   'P 1'
#
loop_
_entity.id
_entity.type
_entity.pdbx_description
1 polymer ?
#
loop_
_entity_poly.entity_id
_entity_poly.type
_entity_poly.pdbx_seq_one_letter_code
_entity_poly.pdbx_strand_id
1 'polypeptide(L)'
;YTTISFDPARSTIVVGREKSSASLPGVFRSYNHEGHFAPYTSSAGAVEDIKFTVVYDRSLLEVFVNDRFALTSRIYPGRPDSTGLSFFSGALQLGNAKRVDAKAPPPAEVGAWKDVKVWKGLANAWPKRPRDSSAILVWDTPEQTKNYLWWAGF
;
A
#
# COMPACT_ATOMS: atom_id res chain seq x y z
N TYR A 1 -2.09 8.06 -8.02
CA TYR A 1 -0.96 7.16 -7.77
C TYR A 1 -0.93 6.76 -6.30
N THR A 2 -0.23 5.68 -5.98
CA THR A 2 0.07 5.23 -4.62
C THR A 2 1.58 5.29 -4.43
N THR A 3 2.06 5.74 -3.28
CA THR A 3 3.51 5.72 -2.96
C THR A 3 3.82 4.64 -1.93
N ILE A 4 5.00 4.04 -2.04
CA ILE A 4 5.56 3.11 -1.06
C ILE A 4 6.95 3.63 -0.74
N SER A 5 7.18 4.04 0.50
CA SER A 5 8.42 4.71 0.90
C SER A 5 8.91 4.24 2.25
N PHE A 6 10.22 4.35 2.46
CA PHE A 6 10.84 4.31 3.78
C PHE A 6 11.22 5.74 4.19
N ASP A 7 10.79 6.16 5.37
CA ASP A 7 11.24 7.38 6.03
C ASP A 7 12.34 7.02 7.05
N PRO A 8 13.63 7.32 6.77
CA PRO A 8 14.72 6.99 7.68
C PRO A 8 14.70 7.83 8.96
N ALA A 9 14.22 9.07 8.91
CA ALA A 9 14.15 9.95 10.09
C ALA A 9 13.11 9.46 11.10
N ARG A 10 12.02 8.84 10.60
CA ARG A 10 10.96 8.26 11.43
C ARG A 10 11.07 6.75 11.60
N SER A 11 12.02 6.09 10.95
CA SER A 11 12.11 4.61 10.89
C SER A 11 10.75 3.98 10.57
N THR A 12 10.15 4.38 9.46
CA THR A 12 8.76 4.03 9.13
C THR A 12 8.61 3.67 7.65
N ILE A 13 7.95 2.56 7.36
CA ILE A 13 7.43 2.24 6.02
C ILE A 13 6.06 2.88 5.88
N VAL A 14 5.83 3.59 4.77
CA VAL A 14 4.59 4.31 4.49
C VAL A 14 4.03 3.87 3.15
N VAL A 15 2.75 3.49 3.13
CA VAL A 15 1.92 3.39 1.93
C VAL A 15 1.05 4.64 1.87
N GLY A 16 1.43 5.57 0.99
CA GLY A 16 0.75 6.85 0.79
C GLY A 16 -0.42 6.71 -0.18
N ARG A 17 -1.64 7.05 0.29
CA ARG A 17 -2.89 6.67 -0.39
C ARG A 17 -3.81 7.82 -0.79
N GLU A 18 -3.43 9.05 -0.50
CA GLU A 18 -4.25 10.24 -0.76
C GLU A 18 -4.67 10.35 -2.23
N LYS A 19 -3.82 9.89 -3.15
CA LYS A 19 -4.07 9.95 -4.60
C LYS A 19 -4.33 8.58 -5.22
N SER A 20 -4.52 7.52 -4.42
CA SER A 20 -4.74 6.15 -4.93
C SER A 20 -6.05 6.05 -5.70
N SER A 21 -7.09 6.77 -5.26
CA SER A 21 -8.45 6.72 -5.80
C SER A 21 -8.99 8.13 -6.10
N ALA A 22 -8.13 9.04 -6.57
CA ALA A 22 -8.48 10.45 -6.79
C ALA A 22 -9.67 10.65 -7.76
N SER A 23 -9.95 9.69 -8.64
CA SER A 23 -11.11 9.70 -9.55
C SER A 23 -12.41 9.24 -8.89
N LEU A 24 -12.38 8.78 -7.64
CA LEU A 24 -13.53 8.28 -6.86
C LEU A 24 -13.55 8.96 -5.47
N PRO A 25 -13.70 10.30 -5.42
CA PRO A 25 -13.63 11.06 -4.17
C PRO A 25 -14.75 10.63 -3.21
N GLY A 26 -14.40 10.45 -1.93
CA GLY A 26 -15.36 10.10 -0.88
C GLY A 26 -15.79 8.63 -0.83
N VAL A 27 -15.50 7.84 -1.88
CA VAL A 27 -15.88 6.41 -1.93
C VAL A 27 -14.97 5.56 -1.06
N PHE A 28 -13.65 5.81 -1.12
CA PHE A 28 -12.65 5.04 -0.40
C PHE A 28 -11.90 5.90 0.62
N ARG A 29 -11.65 5.31 1.78
CA ARG A 29 -10.75 5.90 2.78
C ARG A 29 -9.32 5.93 2.22
N SER A 30 -8.70 7.11 2.25
CA SER A 30 -7.41 7.40 1.62
C SER A 30 -6.29 7.78 2.61
N TYR A 31 -6.50 7.56 3.90
CA TYR A 31 -5.45 7.78 4.91
C TYR A 31 -4.25 6.85 4.67
N ASN A 32 -3.07 7.32 5.06
CA ASN A 32 -1.83 6.57 4.91
C ASN A 32 -1.83 5.35 5.82
N HIS A 33 -1.21 4.27 5.35
CA HIS A 33 -0.89 3.13 6.18
C HIS A 33 0.59 3.17 6.49
N GLU A 34 0.94 3.00 7.76
CA GLU A 34 2.29 3.17 8.26
C GLU A 34 2.64 2.02 9.20
N GLY A 35 3.92 1.65 9.23
CA GLY A 35 4.44 0.66 10.16
C GLY A 35 5.90 0.93 10.46
N HIS A 36 6.31 0.72 11.71
CA HIS A 36 7.69 0.93 12.13
C HIS A 36 8.62 -0.09 11.48
N PHE A 37 9.76 0.39 10.99
CA PHE A 37 10.85 -0.43 10.47
C PHE A 37 12.17 0.30 10.68
N ALA A 38 13.14 -0.36 11.30
CA ALA A 38 14.49 0.17 11.47
C ALA A 38 15.48 -0.84 10.89
N PRO A 39 16.29 -0.47 9.89
CA PRO A 39 17.37 -1.30 9.40
C PRO A 39 18.32 -1.65 10.55
N TYR A 40 18.79 -2.90 10.59
CA TYR A 40 19.83 -3.30 11.52
C TYR A 40 21.19 -2.69 11.14
N THR A 41 21.96 -2.37 12.18
CA THR A 41 23.37 -1.99 12.05
C THR A 41 24.23 -3.14 12.56
N SER A 42 25.15 -3.61 11.73
CA SER A 42 26.14 -4.61 12.11
C SER A 42 27.11 -4.09 13.18
N SER A 43 27.83 -5.00 13.85
CA SER A 43 28.89 -4.63 14.80
C SER A 43 30.01 -3.80 14.17
N ALA A 44 30.21 -3.90 12.85
CA ALA A 44 31.17 -3.11 12.08
C ALA A 44 30.64 -1.72 11.66
N GLY A 45 29.40 -1.36 12.05
CA GLY A 45 28.79 -0.07 11.74
C GLY A 45 28.08 0.00 10.38
N ALA A 46 28.12 -1.07 9.58
CA ALA A 46 27.39 -1.12 8.31
C ALA A 46 25.88 -1.31 8.55
N VAL A 47 25.07 -0.45 7.92
CA VAL A 47 23.60 -0.53 7.90
C VAL A 47 23.16 -1.54 6.85
N GLU A 48 22.17 -2.38 7.15
CA GLU A 48 21.65 -3.35 6.18
C GLU A 48 20.93 -2.69 4.99
N ASP A 49 20.97 -3.36 3.83
CA ASP A 49 20.17 -2.97 2.68
C ASP A 49 18.66 -3.15 2.96
N ILE A 50 17.85 -2.23 2.43
CA ILE A 50 16.38 -2.31 2.52
C ILE A 50 15.83 -2.98 1.26
N LYS A 51 15.31 -4.19 1.43
CA LYS A 51 14.79 -5.07 0.38
C LYS A 51 13.28 -5.05 0.40
N PHE A 52 12.69 -4.43 -0.61
CA PHE A 52 11.24 -4.43 -0.81
C PHE A 52 10.80 -5.59 -1.70
N THR A 53 9.77 -6.30 -1.26
CA THR A 53 8.93 -7.14 -2.12
C THR A 53 7.52 -6.56 -2.10
N VAL A 54 7.03 -6.11 -3.25
CA VAL A 54 5.70 -5.51 -3.38
C VAL A 54 4.85 -6.41 -4.24
N VAL A 55 3.74 -6.90 -3.69
CA VAL A 55 2.73 -7.68 -4.40
C VAL A 55 1.50 -6.82 -4.61
N TYR A 56 1.12 -6.65 -5.87
CA TYR A 56 -0.11 -5.95 -6.24
C TYR A 56 -1.03 -6.92 -6.96
N ASP A 57 -2.17 -7.23 -6.34
CA ASP A 57 -3.23 -8.07 -6.90
C ASP A 57 -4.55 -7.29 -6.96
N ARG A 58 -4.77 -6.65 -8.11
CA ARG A 58 -5.93 -5.79 -8.44
C ARG A 58 -6.16 -4.64 -7.48
N SER A 59 -6.71 -4.89 -6.30
CA SER A 59 -6.89 -3.86 -5.27
C SER A 59 -6.15 -4.15 -3.99
N LEU A 60 -5.62 -5.36 -3.83
CA LEU A 60 -4.77 -5.72 -2.70
C LEU A 60 -3.34 -5.27 -2.99
N LEU A 61 -2.74 -4.56 -2.03
CA LEU A 61 -1.33 -4.18 -2.04
C LEU A 61 -0.67 -4.73 -0.78
N GLU A 62 0.36 -5.55 -0.95
CA GLU A 62 1.15 -6.10 0.16
C GLU A 62 2.61 -5.69 -0.01
N VAL A 63 3.16 -5.11 1.05
CA VAL A 63 4.54 -4.65 1.10
C VAL A 63 5.28 -5.45 2.14
N PHE A 64 6.29 -6.21 1.70
CA PHE A 64 7.20 -6.94 2.56
C PHE A 64 8.57 -6.27 2.54
N VAL A 65 9.20 -6.14 3.72
CA VAL A 65 10.53 -5.53 3.85
C VAL A 65 11.43 -6.43 4.69
N ASN A 66 12.62 -6.75 4.17
CA ASN A 66 13.67 -7.57 4.79
C ASN A 66 13.14 -8.87 5.45
N ASP A 67 12.13 -9.50 4.84
CA ASP A 67 11.49 -10.75 5.30
C ASP A 67 10.96 -10.72 6.75
N ARG A 68 10.83 -9.53 7.35
CA ARG A 68 10.45 -9.34 8.77
C ARG A 68 9.41 -8.26 9.01
N PHE A 69 9.03 -7.55 7.95
CA PHE A 69 7.97 -6.54 7.97
C PHE A 69 6.94 -6.87 6.90
N ALA A 70 5.67 -6.70 7.24
CA ALA A 70 4.55 -6.81 6.31
C ALA A 70 3.56 -5.66 6.56
N LEU A 71 3.12 -5.02 5.48
CA LEU A 71 2.05 -4.02 5.51
C LEU A 71 1.09 -4.28 4.35
N THR A 72 -0.16 -4.57 4.69
CA THR A 72 -1.24 -4.83 3.74
C THR A 72 -2.17 -3.63 3.65
N SER A 73 -2.53 -3.27 2.42
CA SER A 73 -3.42 -2.16 2.12
C SER A 73 -4.37 -2.47 0.98
N ARG A 74 -5.34 -1.58 0.76
CA ARG A 74 -6.28 -1.62 -0.38
C ARG A 74 -6.14 -0.36 -1.22
N ILE A 75 -6.00 -0.48 -2.54
CA ILE A 75 -5.99 0.68 -3.44
C ILE A 75 -6.95 0.44 -4.61
N TYR A 76 -7.67 1.49 -5.03
CA TYR A 76 -8.71 1.39 -6.06
C TYR A 76 -8.53 2.51 -7.09
N PRO A 77 -7.50 2.45 -7.95
CA PRO A 77 -7.35 3.42 -9.02
C PRO A 77 -8.53 3.31 -9.98
N GLY A 78 -9.28 4.40 -10.17
CA GLY A 78 -10.47 4.38 -11.04
C GLY A 78 -10.16 4.59 -12.51
N ARG A 79 -8.96 5.08 -12.87
CA ARG A 79 -8.56 5.21 -14.28
C ARG A 79 -7.87 3.94 -14.76
N PRO A 80 -8.21 3.42 -15.95
CA PRO A 80 -7.61 2.21 -16.50
C PRO A 80 -6.12 2.36 -16.85
N ASP A 81 -5.64 3.59 -17.02
CA ASP A 81 -4.24 3.92 -17.32
C ASP A 81 -3.36 4.14 -16.07
N SER A 82 -3.91 3.95 -14.86
CA SER A 82 -3.17 4.04 -13.60
C SER A 82 -2.37 2.77 -13.31
N THR A 83 -1.51 2.36 -14.26
CA THR A 83 -0.69 1.13 -14.21
C THR A 83 0.82 1.39 -14.20
N GLY A 84 1.24 2.66 -14.25
CA GLY A 84 2.65 3.04 -14.30
C GLY A 84 3.40 2.76 -12.99
N LEU A 85 4.70 2.48 -13.13
CA LEU A 85 5.65 2.33 -12.02
C LEU A 85 6.77 3.37 -12.18
N SER A 86 7.21 3.95 -11.07
CA SER A 86 8.35 4.86 -11.03
C SER A 86 9.07 4.74 -9.69
N PHE A 87 10.36 5.01 -9.71
CA PHE A 87 11.13 5.30 -8.51
C PHE A 87 11.01 6.79 -8.18
N PHE A 88 11.18 7.12 -6.90
CA PHE A 88 11.23 8.49 -6.43
C PHE A 88 12.16 8.55 -5.21
N SER A 89 12.70 9.73 -4.94
CA SER A 89 13.46 10.04 -3.72
C SER A 89 13.21 11.49 -3.32
N GLY A 90 13.64 11.86 -2.11
CA GLY A 90 13.43 13.18 -1.54
C GLY A 90 12.18 13.29 -0.68
N ALA A 91 11.91 14.52 -0.22
CA ALA A 91 10.80 14.79 0.69
C ALA A 91 9.45 14.52 0.01
N LEU A 92 8.82 13.42 0.36
CA LEU A 92 7.41 13.21 0.05
C LEU A 92 6.55 13.89 1.12
N GLN A 93 5.63 14.75 0.69
CA GLN A 93 4.57 15.22 1.58
C GLN A 93 3.50 14.13 1.64
N LEU A 94 3.57 13.30 2.68
CA LEU A 94 2.61 12.23 2.99
C LEU A 94 1.78 12.68 4.21
N GLY A 95 0.47 12.88 4.04
CA GLY A 95 -0.41 13.32 5.13
C GLY A 95 -0.51 14.84 5.29
N ASN A 96 -1.32 15.26 6.26
CA ASN A 96 -1.45 16.65 6.72
C ASN A 96 -0.25 17.14 7.55
N ALA A 97 0.89 16.44 7.51
CA ALA A 97 2.09 16.89 8.20
C ALA A 97 2.49 18.25 7.61
N LYS A 98 2.43 19.31 8.44
CA LYS A 98 2.98 20.62 8.07
C LYS A 98 4.41 20.39 7.61
N ARG A 99 4.78 21.00 6.48
CA ARG A 99 6.20 21.21 6.14
C ARG A 99 6.86 21.77 7.40
N VAL A 100 7.64 20.96 8.09
CA VAL A 100 8.62 21.48 9.02
C VAL A 100 9.64 22.14 8.11
N ASP A 101 9.85 23.43 8.30
CA ASP A 101 10.86 24.20 7.58
C ASP A 101 12.18 23.45 7.77
N ALA A 102 12.56 22.64 6.79
CA ALA A 102 13.70 21.78 6.91
C ALA A 102 14.92 22.71 6.95
N LYS A 103 15.57 22.78 8.12
CA LYS A 103 17.00 23.12 8.19
C LYS A 103 17.69 22.34 7.07
N ALA A 104 18.66 23.00 6.43
CA ALA A 104 19.38 22.51 5.25
C ALA A 104 19.47 20.98 5.24
N PRO A 105 18.99 20.31 4.18
CA PRO A 105 18.90 18.87 4.16
C PRO A 105 20.28 18.29 4.53
N PRO A 106 20.35 17.29 5.41
CA PRO A 106 21.59 16.56 5.62
C PRO A 106 22.13 16.10 4.25
N PRO A 107 23.46 15.91 4.11
CA PRO A 107 24.05 15.48 2.85
C PRO A 107 23.23 14.33 2.29
N ALA A 108 22.77 14.46 1.05
CA ALA A 108 21.90 13.47 0.44
C ALA A 108 22.59 12.11 0.51
N GLU A 109 22.09 11.22 1.37
CA GLU A 109 22.54 9.83 1.34
C GLU A 109 22.14 9.27 -0.03
N VAL A 110 23.14 8.91 -0.82
CA VAL A 110 22.93 8.37 -2.16
C VAL A 110 22.47 6.92 -2.01
N GLY A 111 21.15 6.73 -1.90
CA GLY A 111 20.53 5.43 -2.07
C GLY A 111 20.60 4.99 -3.53
N ALA A 112 21.21 3.84 -3.81
CA ALA A 112 21.18 3.23 -5.13
C ALA A 112 20.08 2.16 -5.20
N TRP A 113 19.23 2.23 -6.22
CA TRP A 113 18.33 1.14 -6.54
C TRP A 113 19.13 -0.01 -7.17
N LYS A 114 19.10 -1.18 -6.55
CA LYS A 114 19.81 -2.38 -7.01
C LYS A 114 18.80 -3.49 -7.26
N ASP A 115 19.12 -4.38 -8.20
CA ASP A 115 18.38 -5.64 -8.45
C ASP A 115 16.86 -5.50 -8.64
N VAL A 116 16.45 -4.42 -9.33
CA VAL A 116 15.04 -4.17 -9.63
C VAL A 116 14.50 -5.23 -10.60
N LYS A 117 13.48 -5.96 -10.16
CA LYS A 117 12.76 -6.95 -10.97
C LYS A 117 11.26 -6.66 -10.93
N VAL A 118 10.62 -6.79 -12.08
CA VAL A 118 9.16 -6.65 -12.20
C VAL A 118 8.61 -7.92 -12.83
N TRP A 119 7.72 -8.58 -12.11
CA TRP A 119 6.93 -9.69 -12.65
C TRP A 119 5.58 -9.16 -13.09
N LYS A 120 5.35 -9.17 -14.40
CA LYS A 120 4.08 -8.76 -14.97
C LYS A 120 3.17 -9.98 -15.08
N GLY A 121 2.06 -9.92 -14.35
CA GLY A 121 1.12 -11.04 -14.23
C GLY A 121 1.41 -11.87 -12.98
N LEU A 122 0.35 -12.43 -12.42
CA LEU A 122 0.37 -13.39 -11.32
C LEU A 122 -0.38 -14.64 -11.77
N ALA A 123 -0.20 -15.75 -11.07
CA ALA A 123 -0.91 -16.98 -11.37
C ALA A 123 -2.43 -16.79 -11.25
N ASN A 124 -3.20 -17.42 -12.13
CA ASN A 124 -4.64 -17.57 -11.89
C ASN A 124 -4.84 -18.58 -10.75
N ALA A 125 -5.01 -18.07 -9.53
CA ALA A 125 -5.22 -18.90 -8.35
C ALA A 125 -6.47 -19.79 -8.42
N TRP A 126 -7.44 -19.45 -9.30
CA TRP A 126 -8.72 -20.15 -9.43
C TRP A 126 -9.02 -20.52 -10.88
N PRO A 127 -8.25 -21.43 -11.51
CA PRO A 127 -8.34 -21.69 -12.94
C PRO A 127 -9.68 -22.28 -13.41
N LYS A 128 -10.43 -22.92 -12.49
CA LYS A 128 -11.75 -23.50 -12.78
C LYS A 128 -12.92 -22.54 -12.52
N ARG A 129 -12.68 -21.34 -11.98
CA ARG A 129 -13.74 -20.36 -11.74
C ARG A 129 -13.91 -19.45 -12.96
N PRO A 130 -15.16 -19.10 -13.33
CA PRO A 130 -15.39 -18.03 -14.30
C PRO A 130 -14.84 -16.69 -13.79
N ARG A 131 -14.63 -15.74 -14.71
CA ARG A 131 -14.14 -14.39 -14.36
C ARG A 131 -15.08 -13.65 -13.41
N ASP A 132 -16.38 -13.84 -13.61
CA ASP A 132 -17.43 -13.36 -12.74
C ASP A 132 -18.10 -14.58 -12.12
N SER A 133 -17.95 -14.72 -10.81
CA SER A 133 -18.58 -15.76 -10.01
C SER A 133 -19.68 -15.19 -9.10
N SER A 134 -20.21 -14.01 -9.43
CA SER A 134 -21.29 -13.37 -8.69
C SER A 134 -22.58 -14.19 -8.79
N ALA A 135 -23.30 -14.26 -7.68
CA ALA A 135 -24.71 -14.63 -7.65
C ALA A 135 -25.54 -13.37 -7.37
N ILE A 136 -26.84 -13.43 -7.67
CA ILE A 136 -27.75 -12.31 -7.39
C ILE A 136 -27.71 -12.01 -5.88
N LEU A 137 -27.52 -10.74 -5.53
CA LEU A 137 -27.65 -10.29 -4.14
C LEU A 137 -29.12 -10.39 -3.75
N VAL A 138 -29.37 -10.98 -2.58
CA VAL A 138 -30.70 -11.14 -2.01
C VAL A 138 -30.80 -10.31 -0.73
N TRP A 139 -32.01 -9.89 -0.43
CA TRP A 139 -32.31 -9.13 0.78
C TRP A 139 -33.13 -9.99 1.73
N ASP A 140 -32.69 -10.10 2.98
CA ASP A 140 -33.40 -10.83 4.01
C ASP A 140 -34.42 -9.93 4.69
N THR A 141 -35.62 -10.47 4.90
CA THR A 141 -36.73 -9.75 5.54
C THR A 141 -36.45 -9.43 7.01
N PRO A 142 -37.13 -8.43 7.60
CA PRO A 142 -37.08 -8.16 9.04
C PRO A 142 -37.40 -9.40 9.89
N GLU A 143 -38.35 -10.23 9.47
CA GLU A 143 -38.74 -11.45 10.19
C GLU A 143 -37.58 -12.45 10.27
N GLN A 144 -36.86 -12.65 9.15
CA GLN A 144 -35.69 -13.53 9.08
C GLN A 144 -34.54 -13.03 9.94
N THR A 145 -34.37 -11.71 10.04
CA THR A 145 -33.23 -11.07 10.74
C THR A 145 -33.54 -10.67 12.19
N LYS A 146 -34.74 -10.96 12.70
CA LYS A 146 -35.28 -10.45 13.97
C LYS A 146 -35.15 -8.92 14.05
N ASN A 147 -35.71 -8.24 13.05
CA ASN A 147 -35.66 -6.80 12.85
C ASN A 147 -34.21 -6.28 12.83
N TYR A 148 -33.35 -6.90 12.02
CA TYR A 148 -31.92 -6.59 11.83
C TYR A 148 -31.04 -6.72 13.07
N LEU A 149 -31.54 -7.38 14.13
CA LEU A 149 -30.78 -7.58 15.36
C LEU A 149 -29.64 -8.58 15.15
N TRP A 150 -29.85 -9.61 14.33
CA TRP A 150 -28.88 -10.68 14.14
C TRP A 150 -27.84 -10.37 13.06
N TRP A 151 -28.27 -9.82 11.93
CA TRP A 151 -27.40 -9.32 10.85
C TRP A 151 -28.14 -8.24 10.05
N ALA A 152 -27.41 -7.52 9.20
CA ALA A 152 -27.90 -6.33 8.53
C ALA A 152 -28.91 -6.59 7.39
N GLY A 153 -28.92 -7.81 6.83
CA GLY A 153 -29.93 -8.28 5.87
C GLY A 153 -29.72 -7.87 4.41
N PHE A 154 -28.55 -7.35 4.03
CA PHE A 154 -28.19 -6.92 2.67
C PHE A 154 -26.82 -7.43 2.24
#